data_AF-A0A0S8E156-F1
#
_entry.id   AF-A0A0S8E156-F1
#
_cell.length_a   1.000
_cell.length_b   1.000
_cell.length_c   1.000
_cell.angle_alpha   90.00
_cell.angle_beta   90.00
_cell.angle_gamma   90.00
#
_symmetry.space_group_name_H-M   'P 1'
#
loop_
_entity.id
_entity.type
_entity.pdbx_description
1 polymer ?
#
loop_
_entity_poly.entity_id
_entity_poly.type
_entity_poly.pdbx_seq_one_letter_code
_entity_poly.pdbx_strand_id
1 'polypeptide(L)'
;MTMTTSITRWVAVCGGLVCLALWPSRAGAGELQNILNESKAFAALPKTKHTPAFRLESFEPVQHRQEAQGKQWWYICDGDERIGLVTTWLNHIELFRFSPEVDKGTKYEIPDIYHWANLIGARLPLQMCGYHSPVPPVESFKITFTKKRGDTLEFKSEQRHKKGYGGSTEYRLAWDARLGYVLNCVSHFAMPQPRQVEFNNLLAGRVCESRDHRKRWQKTMHIPVDDVQAGGFVGFVTEEKMNPFVEMLETSGAVFLATCSQWYDQHIVMKPPKAKEADGLYHMRARYRLLSVPGTVARELEAMAVPRNPATGQSSKAGFLQNKVNDFETFVPHGKVYNGPIWRHINATEGPAHSGTKSIAVRGPGPGQVKAASPIGGGPAIYGESSKRYRLAAWVKTQGLADGGAYLQVDDVFFNWQDAKATRRTKKLTGDRDWTRLEVDFTPSPRDPFLLIKLCVEGTGRAWFDDLELVEVAR
;
A
#
# COMPACT_ATOMS: atom_id res chain seq x y z
N MET A 1 5.63 6.84 -68.84
CA MET A 1 7.10 6.89 -68.78
C MET A 1 7.51 8.14 -68.02
N THR A 2 8.17 7.95 -66.87
CA THR A 2 9.20 8.79 -66.24
C THR A 2 9.00 10.32 -66.17
N MET A 3 8.82 10.85 -64.95
CA MET A 3 9.84 11.64 -64.17
C MET A 3 9.85 13.13 -64.57
N THR A 4 9.97 14.16 -63.73
CA THR A 4 10.35 14.39 -62.32
C THR A 4 10.03 15.88 -62.10
N THR A 5 9.48 16.34 -60.97
CA THR A 5 10.27 16.94 -59.88
C THR A 5 9.28 17.39 -58.80
N SER A 6 9.42 16.87 -57.57
CA SER A 6 8.70 17.40 -56.41
C SER A 6 9.70 17.67 -55.29
N ILE A 7 9.68 18.94 -54.91
CA ILE A 7 10.46 19.69 -53.95
C ILE A 7 10.56 19.00 -52.58
N THR A 8 11.80 18.92 -52.11
CA THR A 8 12.24 18.60 -50.75
C THR A 8 11.55 19.52 -49.71
N ARG A 9 10.79 18.92 -48.78
CA ARG A 9 10.46 19.53 -47.48
C ARG A 9 11.16 18.75 -46.38
N TRP A 10 12.35 19.21 -46.01
CA TRP A 10 12.97 18.93 -44.71
C TRP A 10 12.95 20.24 -43.92
N VAL A 11 12.01 20.37 -42.96
CA VAL A 11 12.04 21.45 -41.96
C VAL A 11 11.61 20.86 -40.60
N ALA A 12 12.61 20.79 -39.71
CA ALA A 12 12.58 20.90 -38.26
C ALA A 12 11.63 20.04 -37.40
N VAL A 13 12.17 18.95 -36.83
CA VAL A 13 11.62 18.24 -35.63
C VAL A 13 12.60 18.31 -34.43
N CYS A 14 13.38 19.39 -34.31
CA CYS A 14 14.38 19.52 -33.22
C CYS A 14 14.11 20.66 -32.21
N GLY A 15 12.87 21.15 -32.10
CA GLY A 15 12.53 22.31 -31.28
C GLY A 15 11.71 22.04 -30.01
N GLY A 16 11.86 20.89 -29.34
CA GLY A 16 10.98 20.51 -28.22
C GLY A 16 11.63 20.11 -26.89
N LEU A 17 12.97 20.02 -26.78
CA LEU A 17 13.61 19.29 -25.66
C LEU A 17 14.60 20.09 -24.80
N VAL A 18 14.65 21.42 -24.91
CA VAL A 18 15.65 22.23 -24.17
C VAL A 18 15.08 23.22 -23.13
N CYS A 19 13.76 23.36 -22.97
CA CYS A 19 13.19 24.37 -22.05
C CYS A 19 12.83 23.90 -20.62
N LEU A 20 13.33 22.77 -20.12
CA LEU A 20 13.04 22.31 -18.73
C LEU A 20 14.17 22.52 -17.72
N ALA A 21 15.35 22.99 -18.13
CA ALA A 21 16.52 23.10 -17.25
C ALA A 21 16.56 24.35 -16.35
N LEU A 22 15.59 25.27 -16.42
CA LEU A 22 15.62 26.55 -15.69
C LEU A 22 14.28 26.94 -15.04
N TRP A 23 13.51 25.98 -14.51
CA TRP A 23 12.38 26.31 -13.64
C TRP A 23 12.80 26.32 -12.15
N PRO A 24 13.08 27.48 -11.54
CA PRO A 24 12.77 27.63 -10.13
C PRO A 24 11.24 27.60 -10.06
N SER A 25 10.66 26.46 -9.67
CA SER A 25 9.21 26.35 -9.57
C SER A 25 8.70 27.38 -8.56
N ARG A 26 8.05 28.45 -9.03
CA ARG A 26 7.25 29.38 -8.22
C ARG A 26 5.90 28.75 -7.83
N ALA A 27 5.83 27.42 -7.72
CA ALA A 27 4.73 26.85 -6.96
C ALA A 27 4.95 27.29 -5.50
N GLY A 28 3.91 27.84 -4.87
CA GLY A 28 3.95 28.14 -3.45
C GLY A 28 4.44 26.92 -2.68
N ALA A 29 5.15 27.15 -1.58
CA ALA A 29 5.47 26.08 -0.64
C ALA A 29 4.18 25.30 -0.34
N GLY A 30 4.23 23.98 -0.51
CA GLY A 30 3.09 23.13 -0.17
C GLY A 30 2.80 23.21 1.33
N GLU A 31 1.62 22.76 1.73
CA GLU A 31 1.13 22.85 3.10
C GLU A 31 2.06 22.14 4.08
N LEU A 32 2.66 21.01 3.69
CA LEU A 32 3.65 20.35 4.55
C LEU A 32 4.85 21.26 4.76
N GLN A 33 5.37 21.91 3.70
CA GLN A 33 6.48 22.83 3.86
C GLN A 33 6.12 24.04 4.73
N ASN A 34 4.90 24.58 4.61
CA ASN A 34 4.43 25.68 5.45
C ASN A 34 4.41 25.27 6.93
N ILE A 35 3.83 24.11 7.23
CA ILE A 35 3.80 23.58 8.59
C ILE A 35 5.21 23.27 9.09
N LEU A 36 6.09 22.71 8.26
CA LEU A 36 7.49 22.48 8.63
C LEU A 36 8.20 23.81 8.95
N ASN A 37 7.94 24.88 8.21
CA ASN A 37 8.54 26.18 8.47
C ASN A 37 8.09 26.79 9.81
N GLU A 38 6.87 26.50 10.25
CA GLU A 38 6.30 26.93 11.53
C GLU A 38 6.63 25.98 12.70
N SER A 39 6.99 24.73 12.39
CA SER A 39 7.33 23.70 13.36
C SER A 39 8.59 24.07 14.16
N LYS A 40 8.44 24.14 15.48
CA LYS A 40 9.56 24.39 16.41
C LYS A 40 10.53 23.20 16.40
N ALA A 41 10.01 21.97 16.40
CA ALA A 41 10.83 20.78 16.27
C ALA A 41 11.66 20.78 14.98
N PHE A 42 11.06 21.18 13.84
CA PHE A 42 11.78 21.25 12.56
C PHE A 42 12.84 22.35 12.55
N ALA A 43 12.52 23.53 13.09
CA ALA A 43 13.46 24.64 13.22
C ALA A 43 14.68 24.27 14.09
N ALA A 44 14.47 23.45 15.12
CA ALA A 44 15.49 22.96 16.03
C ALA A 44 16.35 21.82 15.45
N LEU A 45 15.97 21.23 14.31
CA LEU A 45 16.79 20.18 13.69
C LEU A 45 18.16 20.74 13.28
N PRO A 46 19.26 20.04 13.63
CA PRO A 46 20.58 20.44 13.18
C PRO A 46 20.64 20.33 11.65
N LYS A 47 21.20 21.35 11.00
CA LYS A 47 21.53 21.26 9.58
C LYS A 47 22.73 20.32 9.44
N THR A 48 22.51 19.17 8.84
CA THR A 48 23.56 18.19 8.60
C THR A 48 24.34 18.62 7.36
N LYS A 49 25.63 18.91 7.54
CA LYS A 49 26.56 19.13 6.42
C LYS A 49 26.88 17.77 5.81
N HIS A 50 26.23 17.47 4.71
CA HIS A 50 26.52 16.30 3.90
C HIS A 50 26.62 16.74 2.45
N THR A 51 27.66 16.30 1.76
CA THR A 51 27.82 16.54 0.33
C THR A 51 27.45 15.23 -0.36
N PRO A 52 26.23 15.13 -0.93
CA PRO A 52 25.81 13.91 -1.59
C PRO A 52 26.78 13.54 -2.72
N ALA A 53 27.17 12.27 -2.76
CA ALA A 53 28.02 11.67 -3.77
C ALA A 53 27.30 10.46 -4.36
N PHE A 54 26.13 10.70 -4.93
CA PHE A 54 25.30 9.64 -5.46
C PHE A 54 26.02 8.89 -6.58
N ARG A 55 25.81 7.58 -6.65
CA ARG A 55 26.17 6.75 -7.80
C ARG A 55 25.23 5.55 -7.91
N LEU A 56 25.15 4.96 -9.11
CA LEU A 56 24.53 3.66 -9.30
C LEU A 56 25.58 2.57 -9.43
N GLU A 57 25.33 1.47 -8.75
CA GLU A 57 26.12 0.24 -8.84
C GLU A 57 25.21 -0.86 -9.37
N SER A 58 25.44 -1.28 -10.61
CA SER A 58 24.73 -2.44 -11.18
C SER A 58 25.21 -3.69 -10.49
N PHE A 59 24.31 -4.62 -10.20
CA PHE A 59 24.67 -5.94 -9.71
C PHE A 59 23.76 -7.01 -10.31
N GLU A 60 24.26 -8.24 -10.35
CA GLU A 60 23.45 -9.40 -10.67
C GLU A 60 23.08 -10.07 -9.36
N PRO A 61 21.79 -10.09 -8.96
CA PRO A 61 21.40 -10.81 -7.75
C PRO A 61 21.71 -12.29 -7.95
N VAL A 62 22.12 -12.99 -6.89
CA VAL A 62 22.22 -14.45 -6.93
C VAL A 62 20.81 -14.99 -7.23
N GLN A 63 20.60 -15.43 -8.47
CA GLN A 63 19.28 -15.67 -9.04
C GLN A 63 18.69 -16.98 -8.52
N HIS A 64 18.21 -16.99 -7.28
CA HIS A 64 17.51 -18.16 -6.73
C HIS A 64 16.09 -18.32 -7.28
N ARG A 65 15.56 -17.34 -8.03
CA ARG A 65 14.20 -17.36 -8.59
C ARG A 65 14.21 -17.17 -10.10
N GLN A 66 13.56 -18.09 -10.81
CA GLN A 66 13.45 -18.07 -12.27
C GLN A 66 12.77 -16.80 -12.79
N GLU A 67 11.84 -16.24 -12.02
CA GLU A 67 11.08 -15.03 -12.38
C GLU A 67 11.92 -13.75 -12.38
N ALA A 68 13.09 -13.76 -11.73
CA ALA A 68 14.02 -12.64 -11.68
C ALA A 68 15.09 -12.70 -12.79
N GLN A 69 15.11 -13.75 -13.61
CA GLN A 69 16.08 -13.89 -14.71
C GLN A 69 15.89 -12.78 -15.77
N GLY A 70 17.01 -12.22 -16.23
CA GLY A 70 17.01 -11.12 -17.22
C GLY A 70 16.53 -9.77 -16.67
N LYS A 71 16.30 -9.67 -15.36
CA LYS A 71 15.94 -8.41 -14.69
C LYS A 71 17.19 -7.65 -14.30
N GLN A 72 17.10 -6.33 -14.33
CA GLN A 72 18.20 -5.43 -14.03
C GLN A 72 18.04 -4.86 -12.62
N TRP A 73 19.17 -4.71 -11.93
CA TRP A 73 19.22 -4.29 -10.54
C TRP A 73 20.35 -3.28 -10.35
N TRP A 74 20.06 -2.22 -9.59
CA TRP A 74 21.05 -1.20 -9.25
C TRP A 74 20.92 -0.83 -7.78
N TYR A 75 22.02 -0.85 -7.06
CA TYR A 75 22.10 -0.12 -5.80
C TYR A 75 22.17 1.38 -6.10
N ILE A 76 21.43 2.15 -5.31
CA ILE A 76 21.64 3.59 -5.17
C ILE A 76 22.65 3.75 -4.05
N CYS A 77 23.81 4.31 -4.36
CA CYS A 77 24.85 4.58 -3.37
C CYS A 77 24.99 6.09 -3.17
N ASP A 78 25.44 6.49 -1.98
CA ASP A 78 25.84 7.85 -1.63
C ASP A 78 27.18 7.77 -0.88
N GLY A 79 28.25 8.19 -1.55
CA GLY A 79 29.59 7.75 -1.15
C GLY A 79 29.64 6.22 -1.15
N ASP A 80 30.18 5.62 -0.11
CA ASP A 80 30.30 4.15 0.01
C ASP A 80 29.08 3.47 0.63
N GLU A 81 28.06 4.23 1.02
CA GLU A 81 26.84 3.67 1.57
C GLU A 81 25.85 3.28 0.47
N ARG A 82 25.25 2.08 0.56
CA ARG A 82 24.12 1.66 -0.27
C ARG A 82 22.82 2.08 0.42
N ILE A 83 22.15 3.08 -0.15
CA ILE A 83 20.98 3.77 0.42
C ILE A 83 19.66 3.45 -0.30
N GLY A 84 19.69 2.54 -1.27
CA GLY A 84 18.48 2.05 -1.92
C GLY A 84 18.76 1.09 -3.07
N LEU A 85 17.67 0.71 -3.73
CA LEU A 85 17.62 -0.25 -4.82
C LEU A 85 16.61 0.18 -5.87
N VAL A 86 17.00 0.00 -7.11
CA VAL A 86 16.12 0.09 -8.28
C VAL A 86 16.12 -1.28 -8.97
N THR A 87 14.95 -1.81 -9.33
CA THR A 87 14.87 -3.07 -10.09
C THR A 87 13.72 -3.13 -11.08
N THR A 88 13.94 -3.80 -12.21
CA THR A 88 12.94 -4.09 -13.24
C THR A 88 12.21 -5.43 -13.02
N TRP A 89 12.51 -6.16 -11.94
CA TRP A 89 11.77 -7.39 -11.61
C TRP A 89 10.37 -7.07 -11.12
N LEU A 90 10.30 -6.26 -10.07
CA LEU A 90 9.05 -5.81 -9.45
C LEU A 90 8.65 -4.41 -9.92
N ASN A 91 9.40 -3.84 -10.87
CA ASN A 91 9.26 -2.47 -11.35
C ASN A 91 9.09 -1.49 -10.18
N HIS A 92 10.04 -1.50 -9.24
CA HIS A 92 9.95 -0.69 -8.04
C HIS A 92 11.27 0.01 -7.71
N ILE A 93 11.17 0.97 -6.80
CA ILE A 93 12.30 1.51 -6.05
C ILE A 93 12.05 1.20 -4.60
N GLU A 94 13.09 0.73 -3.94
CA GLU A 94 13.10 0.55 -2.51
C GLU A 94 14.22 1.39 -1.95
N LEU A 95 13.90 2.33 -1.07
CA LEU A 95 14.92 3.09 -0.34
C LEU A 95 15.10 2.40 1.01
N PHE A 96 16.32 2.00 1.32
CA PHE A 96 16.69 1.31 2.55
C PHE A 96 18.16 1.62 2.87
N ARG A 97 18.61 1.41 4.10
CA ARG A 97 20.05 1.46 4.41
C ARG A 97 20.59 0.03 4.51
N PHE A 98 21.40 -0.40 3.54
CA PHE A 98 22.27 -1.56 3.73
C PHE A 98 23.56 -1.07 4.38
N SER A 99 23.85 -1.55 5.59
CA SER A 99 25.23 -1.50 6.08
C SER A 99 26.05 -2.52 5.28
N PRO A 100 27.25 -2.17 4.76
CA PRO A 100 28.15 -3.12 4.11
C PRO A 100 28.53 -4.33 5.00
N GLU A 101 28.25 -4.28 6.29
CA GLU A 101 28.48 -5.37 7.24
C GLU A 101 27.39 -6.46 7.23
N VAL A 102 26.22 -6.20 6.60
CA VAL A 102 25.15 -7.20 6.45
C VAL A 102 25.57 -8.37 5.54
N ASP A 103 26.45 -8.11 4.56
CA ASP A 103 27.05 -9.15 3.72
C ASP A 103 28.15 -9.95 4.44
N LYS A 104 28.59 -9.52 5.64
CA LYS A 104 29.69 -10.15 6.40
C LYS A 104 29.24 -10.94 7.63
N GLY A 105 27.94 -11.05 7.89
CA GLY A 105 27.39 -11.97 8.88
C GLY A 105 27.96 -11.87 10.30
N THR A 106 27.75 -10.75 11.02
CA THR A 106 27.45 -10.75 12.47
C THR A 106 27.06 -9.36 13.04
N LYS A 107 25.88 -9.31 13.68
CA LYS A 107 25.56 -8.81 15.05
C LYS A 107 26.29 -7.56 15.61
N TYR A 108 25.78 -6.34 15.37
CA TYR A 108 26.00 -5.16 16.25
C TYR A 108 24.80 -4.20 16.34
N GLU A 109 24.65 -3.60 17.53
CA GLU A 109 23.76 -2.50 17.91
C GLU A 109 24.26 -1.14 17.40
N ILE A 110 23.29 -0.25 17.13
CA ILE A 110 23.49 1.04 16.46
C ILE A 110 23.33 2.18 17.51
N PRO A 111 24.25 3.15 17.62
CA PRO A 111 24.14 4.29 18.54
C PRO A 111 22.97 5.23 18.24
N ASP A 112 22.41 5.85 19.28
CA ASP A 112 21.07 6.48 19.28
C ASP A 112 20.89 7.80 18.52
N ILE A 113 21.94 8.42 17.96
CA ILE A 113 21.83 9.80 17.45
C ILE A 113 22.17 10.02 15.96
N TYR A 114 22.38 8.96 15.16
CA TYR A 114 22.68 9.16 13.74
C TYR A 114 22.14 8.08 12.78
N HIS A 115 21.44 8.59 11.75
CA HIS A 115 21.24 8.03 10.40
C HIS A 115 20.32 6.82 10.22
N TRP A 116 19.01 7.07 10.09
CA TRP A 116 18.15 6.28 9.20
C TRP A 116 17.51 7.23 8.18
N ALA A 117 17.96 7.13 6.94
CA ALA A 117 17.48 7.83 5.76
C ALA A 117 15.94 7.83 5.70
N ASN A 118 15.40 9.03 5.56
CA ASN A 118 14.00 9.38 5.70
C ASN A 118 13.06 8.86 4.56
N LEU A 119 13.39 7.75 3.91
CA LEU A 119 12.43 6.99 3.09
C LEU A 119 12.61 5.47 3.29
N ILE A 120 13.34 5.07 4.33
CA ILE A 120 13.62 3.67 4.63
C ILE A 120 12.32 2.88 4.75
N GLY A 121 12.22 1.81 3.96
CA GLY A 121 11.07 0.92 3.95
C GLY A 121 9.92 1.35 3.04
N ALA A 122 10.05 2.47 2.31
CA ALA A 122 9.13 2.86 1.25
C ALA A 122 9.43 2.11 -0.04
N ARG A 123 8.43 1.35 -0.52
CA ARG A 123 8.44 0.69 -1.82
C ARG A 123 7.60 1.47 -2.80
N LEU A 124 8.25 2.13 -3.75
CA LEU A 124 7.59 2.95 -4.76
C LEU A 124 7.43 2.13 -6.04
N PRO A 125 6.21 1.79 -6.47
CA PRO A 125 6.01 1.19 -7.77
C PRO A 125 6.42 2.21 -8.84
N LEU A 126 7.32 1.79 -9.74
CA LEU A 126 7.70 2.54 -10.94
C LEU A 126 6.67 2.37 -12.05
N GLN A 127 5.87 1.31 -11.96
CA GLN A 127 4.78 1.01 -12.87
C GLN A 127 3.48 1.58 -12.30
N MET A 128 2.88 2.54 -12.99
CA MET A 128 1.55 3.01 -12.61
C MET A 128 0.51 1.98 -13.05
N CYS A 129 -0.39 1.61 -12.15
CA CYS A 129 -1.41 0.59 -12.39
C CYS A 129 -2.80 1.12 -12.06
N GLY A 130 -3.82 0.39 -12.52
CA GLY A 130 -5.20 0.75 -12.25
C GLY A 130 -5.64 0.31 -10.86
N TYR A 131 -6.20 1.25 -10.09
CA TYR A 131 -6.73 0.95 -8.76
C TYR A 131 -8.19 0.49 -8.86
N HIS A 132 -8.50 -0.75 -8.44
CA HIS A 132 -9.79 -1.43 -8.61
C HIS A 132 -10.37 -1.47 -10.04
N SER A 133 -9.60 -1.04 -11.03
CA SER A 133 -10.01 -0.95 -12.43
C SER A 133 -8.83 -1.40 -13.27
N PRO A 134 -8.85 -2.58 -13.89
CA PRO A 134 -7.65 -3.10 -14.55
C PRO A 134 -7.24 -2.19 -15.71
N VAL A 135 -6.08 -1.55 -15.57
CA VAL A 135 -5.35 -1.00 -16.73
C VAL A 135 -4.87 -2.19 -17.55
N PRO A 136 -4.88 -2.12 -18.89
CA PRO A 136 -4.38 -3.21 -19.71
C PRO A 136 -2.93 -3.60 -19.35
N PRO A 137 -2.52 -4.86 -19.59
CA PRO A 137 -1.16 -5.29 -19.31
C PRO A 137 -0.12 -4.37 -19.97
N VAL A 138 1.00 -4.17 -19.26
CA VAL A 138 2.16 -3.45 -19.78
C VAL A 138 2.72 -4.22 -20.98
N GLU A 139 2.91 -3.52 -22.09
CA GLU A 139 3.61 -4.01 -23.29
C GLU A 139 5.11 -3.76 -23.19
N SER A 140 5.50 -2.60 -22.67
CA SER A 140 6.90 -2.26 -22.45
C SER A 140 7.08 -1.39 -21.21
N PHE A 141 8.19 -1.60 -20.53
CA PHE A 141 8.64 -0.83 -19.38
C PHE A 141 10.13 -0.55 -19.54
N LYS A 142 10.55 0.69 -19.33
CA LYS A 142 11.93 1.14 -19.51
C LYS A 142 12.32 2.08 -18.38
N ILE A 143 13.53 1.90 -17.86
CA ILE A 143 14.18 2.84 -16.95
C ILE A 143 15.35 3.49 -17.68
N THR A 144 15.39 4.82 -17.69
CA THR A 144 16.48 5.60 -18.28
C THR A 144 17.09 6.50 -17.22
N PHE A 145 18.37 6.31 -16.91
CA PHE A 145 19.09 7.17 -15.96
C PHE A 145 19.71 8.35 -16.70
N THR A 146 19.24 9.57 -16.40
CA THR A 146 19.71 10.82 -17.01
C THR A 146 20.93 11.39 -16.27
N LYS A 147 21.02 11.14 -14.96
CA LYS A 147 22.20 11.48 -14.14
C LYS A 147 22.47 10.35 -13.16
N LYS A 148 23.56 9.62 -13.40
CA LYS A 148 23.94 8.43 -12.63
C LYS A 148 24.91 8.71 -11.47
N ARG A 149 25.50 9.92 -11.42
CA ARG A 149 26.49 10.31 -10.41
C ARG A 149 26.41 11.80 -10.06
N GLY A 150 26.81 12.16 -8.85
CA GLY A 150 27.01 13.54 -8.41
C GLY A 150 26.16 13.91 -7.19
N ASP A 151 25.80 15.18 -7.10
CA ASP A 151 24.97 15.75 -6.01
C ASP A 151 23.48 15.41 -6.10
N THR A 152 23.04 14.89 -7.25
CA THR A 152 21.70 14.32 -7.46
C THR A 152 21.78 13.02 -8.27
N LEU A 153 20.78 12.17 -8.08
CA LEU A 153 20.51 11.01 -8.93
C LEU A 153 19.19 11.22 -9.66
N GLU A 154 19.21 11.09 -10.99
CA GLU A 154 18.05 11.36 -11.84
C GLU A 154 17.80 10.23 -12.83
N PHE A 155 16.54 9.83 -12.93
CA PHE A 155 16.10 8.79 -13.86
C PHE A 155 14.62 8.92 -14.18
N LYS A 156 14.21 8.24 -15.24
CA LYS A 156 12.85 8.24 -15.77
C LYS A 156 12.37 6.80 -15.93
N SER A 157 11.19 6.49 -15.43
CA SER A 157 10.45 5.29 -15.83
C SER A 157 9.49 5.65 -16.97
N GLU A 158 9.41 4.79 -17.98
CA GLU A 158 8.48 4.91 -19.10
C GLU A 158 7.75 3.60 -19.26
N GLN A 159 6.44 3.67 -19.48
CA GLN A 159 5.60 2.51 -19.65
C GLN A 159 4.60 2.70 -20.77
N ARG A 160 4.43 1.65 -21.57
CA ARG A 160 3.36 1.52 -22.57
C ARG A 160 2.53 0.30 -22.23
N HIS A 161 1.23 0.47 -22.27
CA HIS A 161 0.25 -0.58 -22.05
C HIS A 161 -0.56 -0.77 -23.32
N LYS A 162 -1.20 -1.94 -23.43
CA LYS A 162 -2.14 -2.22 -24.52
C LYS A 162 -3.22 -1.15 -24.61
N LYS A 163 -3.79 -0.99 -25.81
CA LYS A 163 -4.93 -0.09 -26.08
C LYS A 163 -4.62 1.40 -25.86
N GLY A 164 -3.38 1.83 -26.07
CA GLY A 164 -3.03 3.26 -26.04
C GLY A 164 -2.95 3.89 -24.65
N TYR A 165 -2.79 3.08 -23.60
CA TYR A 165 -2.48 3.55 -22.26
C TYR A 165 -0.96 3.69 -22.13
N GLY A 166 -0.48 4.72 -21.44
CA GLY A 166 0.95 4.91 -21.25
C GLY A 166 1.27 6.06 -20.34
N GLY A 167 2.53 6.14 -19.91
CA GLY A 167 2.97 7.24 -19.08
C GLY A 167 4.44 7.16 -18.74
N SER A 168 4.89 8.15 -17.98
CA SER A 168 6.23 8.20 -17.45
C SER A 168 6.27 8.90 -16.10
N THR A 169 7.25 8.54 -15.30
CA THR A 169 7.61 9.29 -14.09
C THR A 169 9.08 9.64 -14.14
N GLU A 170 9.39 10.92 -13.96
CA GLU A 170 10.74 11.43 -13.75
C GLU A 170 11.00 11.52 -12.25
N TYR A 171 12.19 11.10 -11.84
CA TYR A 171 12.60 11.01 -10.45
C TYR A 171 13.91 11.75 -10.26
N ARG A 172 14.00 12.52 -9.17
CA ARG A 172 15.20 13.23 -8.75
C ARG A 172 15.42 13.05 -7.25
N LEU A 173 16.39 12.22 -6.89
CA LEU A 173 16.86 12.05 -5.53
C LEU A 173 17.91 13.14 -5.23
N ALA A 174 17.71 13.85 -4.13
CA ALA A 174 18.59 14.91 -3.65
C ALA A 174 18.73 14.85 -2.13
N TRP A 175 19.74 15.54 -1.60
CA TRP A 175 19.92 15.77 -0.16
C TRP A 175 19.40 17.14 0.25
N ASP A 176 18.57 17.17 1.28
CA ASP A 176 18.14 18.34 2.03
C ASP A 176 18.86 18.37 3.38
N ALA A 177 19.41 19.53 3.76
CA ALA A 177 20.23 19.65 4.96
C ALA A 177 19.48 19.36 6.28
N ARG A 178 18.14 19.38 6.29
CA ARG A 178 17.30 19.09 7.47
C ARG A 178 16.49 17.82 7.31
N LEU A 179 15.97 17.55 6.11
CA LEU A 179 15.10 16.41 5.83
C LEU A 179 15.89 15.17 5.39
N GLY A 180 17.17 15.31 5.05
CA GLY A 180 17.98 14.22 4.49
C GLY A 180 17.58 13.93 3.04
N TYR A 181 17.40 12.66 2.70
CA TYR A 181 17.04 12.28 1.33
C TYR A 181 15.60 12.68 0.97
N VAL A 182 15.46 13.39 -0.14
CA VAL A 182 14.17 13.78 -0.72
C VAL A 182 14.09 13.28 -2.15
N LEU A 183 13.04 12.53 -2.48
CA LEU A 183 12.77 12.05 -3.82
C LEU A 183 11.67 12.89 -4.46
N ASN A 184 12.04 13.74 -5.42
CA ASN A 184 11.08 14.54 -6.19
C ASN A 184 10.63 13.75 -7.41
N CYS A 185 9.34 13.79 -7.70
CA CYS A 185 8.72 13.02 -8.77
C CYS A 185 7.83 13.91 -9.65
N VAL A 186 7.91 13.70 -10.96
CA VAL A 186 7.00 14.29 -11.95
C VAL A 186 6.39 13.15 -12.76
N SER A 187 5.11 12.87 -12.55
CA SER A 187 4.39 11.78 -13.22
C SER A 187 3.43 12.33 -14.26
N HIS A 188 3.37 11.65 -15.42
CA HIS A 188 2.39 11.89 -16.47
C HIS A 188 1.84 10.55 -16.97
N PHE A 189 0.53 10.38 -17.00
CA PHE A 189 -0.14 9.21 -17.53
C PHE A 189 -1.27 9.64 -18.48
N ALA A 190 -1.33 9.02 -19.66
CA ALA A 190 -2.32 9.27 -20.68
C ALA A 190 -3.13 7.99 -20.94
N MET A 191 -4.44 8.13 -21.09
CA MET A 191 -5.34 7.00 -21.27
C MET A 191 -6.56 7.34 -22.14
N PRO A 192 -7.05 6.41 -22.98
CA PRO A 192 -8.21 6.65 -23.85
C PRO A 192 -9.55 6.62 -23.10
N GLN A 193 -9.60 5.94 -21.95
CA GLN A 193 -10.76 5.83 -21.08
C GLN A 193 -10.37 6.26 -19.67
N PRO A 194 -11.26 6.95 -18.93
CA PRO A 194 -10.94 7.43 -17.61
C PRO A 194 -10.83 6.26 -16.62
N ARG A 195 -9.70 6.17 -15.91
CA ARG A 195 -9.43 5.16 -14.88
C ARG A 195 -8.77 5.82 -13.67
N GLN A 196 -8.97 5.23 -12.49
CA GLN A 196 -8.19 5.59 -11.31
C GLN A 196 -6.79 4.98 -11.46
N VAL A 197 -5.76 5.79 -11.28
CA VAL A 197 -4.36 5.36 -11.45
C VAL A 197 -3.63 5.54 -10.13
N GLU A 198 -3.06 4.43 -9.64
CA GLU A 198 -2.10 4.44 -8.56
C GLU A 198 -0.75 4.82 -9.14
N PHE A 199 -0.20 5.95 -8.69
CA PHE A 199 1.10 6.46 -9.14
C PHE A 199 2.17 6.33 -8.05
N ASN A 200 1.76 6.05 -6.82
CA ASN A 200 2.66 5.81 -5.71
C ASN A 200 2.01 4.92 -4.66
N ASN A 201 2.85 4.22 -3.91
CA ASN A 201 2.41 3.38 -2.82
C ASN A 201 3.41 3.55 -1.67
N LEU A 202 2.93 3.94 -0.50
CA LEU A 202 3.77 4.05 0.69
C LEU A 202 3.57 2.83 1.56
N LEU A 203 4.52 1.90 1.48
CA LEU A 203 4.74 0.93 2.54
C LEU A 203 5.64 1.61 3.58
N ALA A 204 5.29 1.66 4.85
CA ALA A 204 6.24 2.10 5.85
C ALA A 204 6.88 0.86 6.49
N GLY A 205 7.98 0.42 5.91
CA GLY A 205 8.96 -0.50 6.49
C GLY A 205 8.42 -1.66 7.32
N ARG A 206 8.32 -2.83 6.66
CA ARG A 206 7.87 -4.16 7.14
C ARG A 206 6.37 -4.42 6.97
N VAL A 207 6.04 -5.71 6.81
CA VAL A 207 4.65 -6.19 6.75
C VAL A 207 4.02 -5.98 8.13
N CYS A 208 2.93 -5.19 8.20
CA CYS A 208 2.15 -5.13 9.42
C CYS A 208 1.48 -6.48 9.65
N GLU A 209 1.70 -7.09 10.82
CA GLU A 209 1.13 -8.38 11.18
C GLU A 209 0.53 -8.37 12.59
N SER A 210 -0.38 -9.32 12.86
CA SER A 210 -1.13 -9.37 14.11
C SER A 210 -0.32 -9.73 15.37
N ARG A 211 0.93 -10.18 15.22
CA ARG A 211 1.78 -10.63 16.35
C ARG A 211 2.20 -9.49 17.25
N ASP A 212 1.96 -9.64 18.54
CA ASP A 212 2.22 -8.63 19.57
C ASP A 212 3.64 -8.02 19.57
N HIS A 213 4.67 -8.83 19.36
CA HIS A 213 6.06 -8.38 19.34
C HIS A 213 6.54 -7.84 17.98
N ARG A 214 5.72 -7.94 16.93
CA ARG A 214 6.01 -7.42 15.58
C ARG A 214 5.00 -6.36 15.13
N LYS A 215 4.11 -5.97 16.04
CA LYS A 215 3.17 -4.86 15.93
C LYS A 215 3.88 -3.60 15.44
N ARG A 216 3.49 -3.11 14.27
CA ARG A 216 3.79 -1.76 13.81
C ARG A 216 2.48 -1.11 13.45
N TRP A 217 2.24 0.05 14.02
CA TRP A 217 0.99 0.76 13.85
C TRP A 217 1.30 2.14 13.36
N GLN A 218 0.68 2.45 12.24
CA GLN A 218 1.02 3.65 11.51
C GLN A 218 -0.21 4.51 11.50
N LYS A 219 -0.18 5.59 12.27
CA LYS A 219 -1.22 6.60 12.15
C LYS A 219 -1.00 7.29 10.82
N THR A 220 -1.95 7.12 9.91
CA THR A 220 -1.91 7.84 8.63
C THR A 220 -2.50 9.22 8.85
N MET A 221 -1.73 10.25 8.54
CA MET A 221 -2.19 11.62 8.51
C MET A 221 -2.33 12.06 7.07
N HIS A 222 -3.36 12.85 6.78
CA HIS A 222 -3.49 13.48 5.48
C HIS A 222 -4.27 14.79 5.58
N ILE A 223 -3.90 15.74 4.72
CA ILE A 223 -4.56 17.03 4.57
C ILE A 223 -4.75 17.29 3.06
N PRO A 224 -5.98 17.54 2.56
CA PRO A 224 -7.27 17.55 3.26
C PRO A 224 -7.83 16.14 3.51
N VAL A 225 -8.99 16.07 4.14
CA VAL A 225 -9.63 14.85 4.66
C VAL A 225 -10.19 13.91 3.56
N ASP A 226 -10.59 14.44 2.41
CA ASP A 226 -11.25 13.63 1.37
C ASP A 226 -10.34 13.35 0.18
N ASP A 227 -9.86 14.41 -0.48
CA ASP A 227 -8.96 14.33 -1.62
C ASP A 227 -7.74 15.26 -1.38
N VAL A 228 -6.54 14.70 -1.37
CA VAL A 228 -5.25 15.42 -1.34
C VAL A 228 -5.15 16.33 -2.56
N GLN A 229 -5.23 17.64 -2.34
CA GLN A 229 -5.09 18.66 -3.37
C GLN A 229 -3.62 19.02 -3.59
N ALA A 230 -3.33 19.86 -4.59
CA ALA A 230 -2.04 20.52 -4.69
C ALA A 230 -1.75 21.30 -3.38
N GLY A 231 -0.53 21.17 -2.87
CA GLY A 231 -0.11 21.61 -1.54
C GLY A 231 -0.40 20.59 -0.43
N GLY A 232 -1.36 19.68 -0.59
CA GLY A 232 -1.71 18.68 0.42
C GLY A 232 -0.63 17.60 0.60
N PHE A 233 -0.70 16.86 1.70
CA PHE A 233 0.20 15.74 1.96
C PHE A 233 -0.51 14.56 2.61
N VAL A 234 0.11 13.40 2.47
CA VAL A 234 -0.14 12.20 3.27
C VAL A 234 1.16 11.81 3.93
N GLY A 235 1.09 11.31 5.15
CA GLY A 235 2.24 10.63 5.72
C GLY A 235 1.84 9.74 6.87
N PHE A 236 2.85 9.08 7.38
CA PHE A 236 2.70 8.19 8.49
C PHE A 236 3.40 8.78 9.71
N VAL A 237 2.72 8.77 10.86
CA VAL A 237 3.31 9.07 12.16
C VAL A 237 3.30 7.78 12.95
N THR A 238 4.47 7.16 13.05
CA THR A 238 4.55 5.74 13.41
C THR A 238 5.59 5.46 14.46
N GLU A 239 6.76 6.06 14.31
CA GLU A 239 7.96 5.62 15.00
C GLU A 239 8.86 6.83 15.21
N GLU A 240 9.73 6.77 16.22
CA GLU A 240 10.72 7.85 16.40
C GLU A 240 11.63 8.02 15.19
N LYS A 241 11.78 6.94 14.40
CA LYS A 241 12.83 6.79 13.38
C LYS A 241 12.33 6.68 11.94
N MET A 242 11.03 6.53 11.68
CA MET A 242 10.49 6.33 10.32
C MET A 242 9.08 6.92 10.19
N ASN A 243 8.95 8.04 9.50
CA ASN A 243 7.67 8.72 9.29
C ASN A 243 7.59 9.23 7.85
N PRO A 244 7.39 8.37 6.83
CA PRO A 244 7.40 8.79 5.44
C PRO A 244 6.16 9.61 5.10
N PHE A 245 6.36 10.64 4.28
CA PHE A 245 5.37 11.58 3.77
C PHE A 245 5.49 11.66 2.24
N VAL A 246 4.35 11.81 1.59
CA VAL A 246 4.21 12.28 0.21
C VAL A 246 3.47 13.60 0.25
N GLU A 247 4.12 14.65 -0.25
CA GLU A 247 3.49 15.95 -0.46
C GLU A 247 3.20 16.14 -1.95
N MET A 248 1.94 16.41 -2.26
CA MET A 248 1.48 16.75 -3.60
C MET A 248 1.77 18.23 -3.85
N LEU A 249 2.71 18.52 -4.75
CA LEU A 249 3.03 19.90 -5.12
C LEU A 249 2.06 20.41 -6.18
N GLU A 250 1.75 19.57 -7.18
CA GLU A 250 0.80 19.85 -8.25
C GLU A 250 0.06 18.56 -8.62
N THR A 251 -1.21 18.68 -9.02
CA THR A 251 -2.00 17.56 -9.53
C THR A 251 -3.04 18.04 -10.54
N SER A 252 -3.26 17.27 -11.61
CA SER A 252 -4.32 17.55 -12.59
C SER A 252 -5.68 16.96 -12.21
N GLY A 253 -5.75 16.23 -11.10
CA GLY A 253 -6.96 15.58 -10.61
C GLY A 253 -6.96 15.38 -9.09
N ALA A 254 -8.12 15.03 -8.55
CA ALA A 254 -8.23 14.70 -7.14
C ALA A 254 -7.43 13.44 -6.79
N VAL A 255 -6.59 13.50 -5.77
CA VAL A 255 -5.83 12.37 -5.25
C VAL A 255 -6.49 11.86 -3.97
N PHE A 256 -6.78 10.58 -3.88
CA PHE A 256 -7.26 9.95 -2.65
C PHE A 256 -6.29 8.87 -2.20
N LEU A 257 -6.48 8.45 -0.96
CA LEU A 257 -5.65 7.46 -0.30
C LEU A 257 -6.48 6.22 -0.02
N ALA A 258 -5.87 5.06 -0.21
CA ALA A 258 -6.46 3.81 0.21
C ALA A 258 -5.44 2.94 0.92
N THR A 259 -5.72 2.58 2.17
CA THR A 259 -4.92 1.62 2.91
C THR A 259 -5.24 0.21 2.40
N CYS A 260 -4.22 -0.53 1.98
CA CYS A 260 -4.36 -1.93 1.64
C CYS A 260 -4.54 -2.78 2.90
N SER A 261 -5.36 -3.81 2.81
CA SER A 261 -5.48 -4.81 3.89
C SER A 261 -4.41 -5.91 3.83
N GLN A 262 -3.71 -6.06 2.70
CA GLN A 262 -2.68 -7.10 2.52
C GLN A 262 -1.36 -6.68 3.16
N TRP A 263 -0.86 -5.53 2.75
CA TRP A 263 0.48 -5.06 3.12
C TRP A 263 0.46 -3.89 4.09
N TYR A 264 -0.74 -3.33 4.35
CA TYR A 264 -0.92 -2.12 5.15
C TYR A 264 -0.17 -0.90 4.58
N ASP A 265 0.04 -0.92 3.27
CA ASP A 265 0.60 0.17 2.50
C ASP A 265 -0.51 1.15 2.09
N GLN A 266 -0.13 2.41 1.87
CA GLN A 266 -1.03 3.48 1.45
C GLN A 266 -0.92 3.66 -0.05
N HIS A 267 -1.93 3.20 -0.77
CA HIS A 267 -2.10 3.48 -2.18
C HIS A 267 -2.43 4.96 -2.37
N ILE A 268 -1.63 5.65 -3.17
CA ILE A 268 -1.84 7.05 -3.53
C ILE A 268 -2.40 7.06 -4.96
N VAL A 269 -3.69 7.34 -5.05
CA VAL A 269 -4.49 7.10 -6.24
C VAL A 269 -5.07 8.41 -6.73
N MET A 270 -4.86 8.73 -8.00
CA MET A 270 -5.48 9.89 -8.61
C MET A 270 -6.73 9.48 -9.40
N LYS A 271 -7.79 10.28 -9.27
CA LYS A 271 -9.02 10.17 -10.07
C LYS A 271 -8.75 10.73 -11.47
N PRO A 272 -9.32 10.12 -12.52
CA PRO A 272 -9.15 10.62 -13.88
C PRO A 272 -9.76 12.01 -14.03
N PRO A 273 -9.23 12.87 -14.93
CA PRO A 273 -9.88 14.12 -15.29
C PRO A 273 -11.24 13.87 -15.96
N LYS A 274 -12.14 14.85 -15.88
CA LYS A 274 -13.50 14.74 -16.44
C LYS A 274 -13.55 14.84 -17.97
N ALA A 275 -12.58 15.53 -18.57
CA ALA A 275 -12.51 15.80 -20.00
C ALA A 275 -11.21 15.27 -20.60
N LYS A 276 -11.26 15.01 -21.91
CA LYS A 276 -10.09 14.70 -22.73
C LYS A 276 -9.37 15.99 -23.12
N GLU A 277 -8.08 15.88 -23.36
CA GLU A 277 -7.29 16.94 -24.00
C GLU A 277 -7.45 16.89 -25.53
N ALA A 278 -6.78 17.81 -26.23
CA ALA A 278 -6.91 17.98 -27.68
C ALA A 278 -6.49 16.73 -28.50
N ASP A 279 -5.68 15.84 -27.92
CA ASP A 279 -5.27 14.56 -28.52
C ASP A 279 -6.31 13.44 -28.33
N GLY A 280 -7.44 13.73 -27.67
CA GLY A 280 -8.50 12.78 -27.42
C GLY A 280 -8.22 11.79 -26.28
N LEU A 281 -7.23 12.07 -25.42
CA LEU A 281 -6.87 11.26 -24.26
C LEU A 281 -7.17 11.99 -22.94
N TYR A 282 -7.31 11.23 -21.85
CA TYR A 282 -7.35 11.75 -20.49
C TYR A 282 -5.93 11.79 -19.93
N HIS A 283 -5.48 12.97 -19.49
CA HIS A 283 -4.12 13.17 -18.99
C HIS A 283 -4.10 13.42 -17.49
N MET A 284 -3.39 12.56 -16.78
CA MET A 284 -3.11 12.69 -15.36
C MET A 284 -1.68 13.18 -15.19
N ARG A 285 -1.49 14.29 -14.47
CA ARG A 285 -0.18 14.85 -14.16
C ARG A 285 -0.08 15.10 -12.67
N ALA A 286 1.04 14.70 -12.08
CA ALA A 286 1.35 14.99 -10.69
C ALA A 286 2.80 15.41 -10.54
N ARG A 287 3.04 16.45 -9.74
CA ARG A 287 4.36 16.77 -9.19
C ARG A 287 4.27 16.58 -7.69
N TYR A 288 5.15 15.76 -7.13
CA TYR A 288 5.12 15.42 -5.71
C TYR A 288 6.52 15.16 -5.21
N ARG A 289 6.70 15.18 -3.89
CA ARG A 289 7.95 14.76 -3.27
C ARG A 289 7.69 13.77 -2.17
N LEU A 290 8.59 12.82 -2.04
CA LEU A 290 8.64 11.89 -0.94
C LEU A 290 9.79 12.28 -0.03
N LEU A 291 9.50 12.27 1.27
CA LEU A 291 10.45 12.55 2.33
C LEU A 291 10.02 11.81 3.60
N SER A 292 10.80 11.90 4.66
CA SER A 292 10.33 11.58 6.02
C SER A 292 10.80 12.69 6.92
N VAL A 293 10.02 12.85 7.98
CA VAL A 293 10.29 13.83 9.01
C VAL A 293 10.76 13.10 10.28
N PRO A 294 11.66 13.68 11.07
CA PRO A 294 12.04 13.12 12.36
C PRO A 294 10.84 12.92 13.28
N GLY A 295 10.90 11.95 14.21
CA GLY A 295 9.78 11.61 15.09
C GLY A 295 9.23 12.79 15.91
N THR A 296 10.08 13.73 16.33
CA THR A 296 9.64 14.97 17.01
C THR A 296 8.77 15.84 16.12
N VAL A 297 9.16 16.01 14.86
CA VAL A 297 8.38 16.75 13.85
C VAL A 297 7.08 16.01 13.52
N ALA A 298 7.16 14.68 13.36
CA ALA A 298 5.98 13.84 13.10
C ALA A 298 4.92 13.98 14.20
N ARG A 299 5.34 14.03 15.47
CA ARG A 299 4.46 14.23 16.63
C ARG A 299 3.85 15.64 16.67
N GLU A 300 4.58 16.67 16.28
CA GLU A 300 4.01 18.02 16.13
C GLU A 300 2.95 18.05 15.02
N LEU A 301 3.24 17.44 13.86
CA LEU A 301 2.26 17.28 12.78
C LEU A 301 1.02 16.51 13.22
N GLU A 302 1.19 15.45 14.02
CA GLU A 302 0.09 14.69 14.61
C GLU A 302 -0.77 15.55 15.55
N ALA A 303 -0.13 16.35 16.41
CA ALA A 303 -0.84 17.25 17.32
C ALA A 303 -1.64 18.34 16.58
N MET A 304 -1.23 18.70 15.36
CA MET A 304 -1.95 19.65 14.49
C MET A 304 -3.08 19.00 13.69
N ALA A 305 -3.10 17.67 13.55
CA ALA A 305 -4.11 16.97 12.77
C ALA A 305 -5.46 16.92 13.49
N VAL A 306 -6.54 17.28 12.80
CA VAL A 306 -7.91 17.11 13.31
C VAL A 306 -8.45 15.73 12.90
N PRO A 307 -8.97 14.92 13.83
CA PRO A 307 -9.57 13.64 13.48
C PRO A 307 -10.74 13.79 12.50
N ARG A 308 -10.80 12.92 11.48
CA ARG A 308 -11.81 12.95 10.39
C ARG A 308 -13.28 12.90 10.87
N ASN A 309 -13.56 12.40 12.07
CA ASN A 309 -14.91 12.39 12.62
C ASN A 309 -14.93 12.45 14.16
N PRO A 310 -14.98 13.65 14.75
CA PRO A 310 -15.10 13.80 16.21
C PRO A 310 -16.52 13.57 16.73
N ALA A 311 -17.54 13.48 15.87
CA ALA A 311 -18.95 13.50 16.28
C ALA A 311 -19.50 12.17 16.81
N THR A 312 -18.92 11.01 16.45
CA THR A 312 -19.34 9.70 16.99
C THR A 312 -18.24 8.91 17.69
N GLY A 313 -16.96 9.18 17.42
CA GLY A 313 -15.83 8.53 18.10
C GLY A 313 -15.80 7.00 18.04
N GLN A 314 -16.59 6.35 17.18
CA GLN A 314 -16.63 4.91 17.02
C GLN A 314 -16.59 4.56 15.53
N SER A 315 -15.71 3.63 15.16
CA SER A 315 -15.81 3.00 13.85
C SER A 315 -17.17 2.33 13.75
N SER A 316 -17.86 2.49 12.63
CA SER A 316 -19.03 1.66 12.38
C SER A 316 -18.64 0.22 12.06
N LYS A 317 -17.35 -0.12 11.93
CA LYS A 317 -16.89 -1.46 11.52
C LYS A 317 -16.54 -2.34 12.72
N ALA A 318 -17.13 -3.54 12.73
CA ALA A 318 -16.68 -4.60 13.62
C ALA A 318 -15.25 -5.01 13.26
N GLY A 319 -14.48 -5.35 14.28
CA GLY A 319 -13.15 -5.88 14.12
C GLY A 319 -13.11 -7.41 14.24
N PHE A 320 -11.93 -7.99 14.03
CA PHE A 320 -11.61 -9.36 14.39
C PHE A 320 -10.33 -9.41 15.22
N LEU A 321 -10.38 -9.97 16.43
CA LEU A 321 -9.24 -10.19 17.31
C LEU A 321 -8.97 -11.70 17.46
N GLN A 322 -7.73 -12.10 17.20
CA GLN A 322 -7.25 -13.46 17.48
C GLN A 322 -7.19 -13.70 19.00
N ASN A 323 -7.43 -14.94 19.42
CA ASN A 323 -7.49 -15.36 20.83
C ASN A 323 -8.59 -14.64 21.65
N LYS A 324 -9.66 -14.19 20.98
CA LYS A 324 -10.86 -13.63 21.61
C LYS A 324 -12.11 -14.13 20.90
N VAL A 325 -13.22 -14.12 21.63
CA VAL A 325 -14.56 -14.25 21.04
C VAL A 325 -14.92 -12.91 20.42
N ASN A 326 -15.28 -12.93 19.15
CA ASN A 326 -15.75 -11.77 18.41
C ASN A 326 -17.27 -11.83 18.36
N ASP A 327 -17.91 -11.22 19.36
CA ASP A 327 -19.36 -11.09 19.58
C ASP A 327 -20.03 -10.04 18.67
N PHE A 328 -19.23 -9.32 17.89
CA PHE A 328 -19.66 -8.25 17.00
C PHE A 328 -20.39 -7.06 17.67
N GLU A 329 -20.36 -6.98 19.00
CA GLU A 329 -20.84 -5.85 19.77
C GLU A 329 -19.75 -4.78 19.93
N THR A 330 -18.49 -5.21 20.00
CA THR A 330 -17.34 -4.31 20.14
C THR A 330 -16.82 -3.87 18.77
N PHE A 331 -17.04 -2.59 18.46
CA PHE A 331 -16.52 -1.96 17.25
C PHE A 331 -15.07 -1.53 17.40
N VAL A 332 -14.41 -1.33 16.25
CA VAL A 332 -13.05 -0.81 16.22
C VAL A 332 -13.02 0.58 16.89
N PRO A 333 -12.22 0.78 17.95
CA PRO A 333 -12.20 2.05 18.66
C PRO A 333 -11.60 3.15 17.77
N HIS A 334 -12.26 4.29 17.68
CA HIS A 334 -11.71 5.44 16.96
C HIS A 334 -10.54 6.04 17.72
N GLY A 335 -9.52 6.53 16.99
CA GLY A 335 -8.35 7.19 17.58
C GLY A 335 -7.45 6.26 18.42
N LYS A 336 -7.83 4.99 18.58
CA LYS A 336 -7.01 3.96 19.21
C LYS A 336 -6.50 3.00 18.15
N VAL A 337 -5.30 2.51 18.38
CA VAL A 337 -4.72 1.44 17.58
C VAL A 337 -5.58 0.19 17.72
N TYR A 338 -5.91 -0.43 16.59
CA TYR A 338 -6.70 -1.65 16.55
C TYR A 338 -5.90 -2.80 15.95
N ASN A 339 -5.63 -3.84 16.76
CA ASN A 339 -4.81 -4.98 16.36
C ASN A 339 -5.62 -6.14 15.77
N GLY A 340 -6.31 -5.87 14.68
CA GLY A 340 -7.09 -6.88 14.02
C GLY A 340 -7.50 -6.44 12.63
N PRO A 341 -7.79 -7.39 11.73
CA PRO A 341 -8.47 -7.03 10.51
C PRO A 341 -9.91 -6.57 10.80
N ILE A 342 -10.51 -5.86 9.85
CA ILE A 342 -11.85 -5.26 9.99
C ILE A 342 -12.78 -5.79 8.90
N TRP A 343 -14.07 -5.91 9.24
CA TRP A 343 -15.10 -6.34 8.30
C TRP A 343 -15.52 -5.17 7.40
N ARG A 344 -14.86 -4.99 6.24
CA ARG A 344 -15.10 -3.84 5.35
C ARG A 344 -16.31 -4.02 4.42
N HIS A 345 -16.40 -5.18 3.77
CA HIS A 345 -17.39 -5.46 2.70
C HIS A 345 -18.74 -5.94 3.22
N ILE A 346 -18.75 -6.48 4.43
CA ILE A 346 -19.93 -6.81 5.19
C ILE A 346 -19.66 -6.33 6.61
N ASN A 347 -20.69 -6.04 7.38
CA ASN A 347 -20.52 -5.58 8.74
C ASN A 347 -21.55 -6.23 9.63
N ALA A 348 -21.28 -6.22 10.93
CA ALA A 348 -22.25 -6.63 11.91
C ALA A 348 -23.48 -5.72 11.86
N THR A 349 -24.66 -6.32 11.90
CA THR A 349 -25.95 -5.60 11.86
C THR A 349 -26.87 -6.17 12.93
N GLU A 350 -27.78 -5.35 13.42
CA GLU A 350 -28.86 -5.81 14.29
C GLU A 350 -29.70 -6.90 13.59
N GLY A 351 -30.11 -7.91 14.34
CA GLY A 351 -30.90 -9.03 13.83
C GLY A 351 -30.76 -10.28 14.69
N PRO A 352 -30.99 -11.48 14.13
CA PRO A 352 -30.67 -12.72 14.80
C PRO A 352 -29.20 -12.73 15.22
N ALA A 353 -28.96 -12.77 16.52
CA ALA A 353 -27.65 -12.92 17.13
C ALA A 353 -27.70 -14.10 18.12
N HIS A 354 -26.55 -14.75 18.32
CA HIS A 354 -26.38 -15.77 19.34
C HIS A 354 -26.09 -15.10 20.69
N SER A 355 -25.22 -14.09 20.68
CA SER A 355 -24.95 -13.22 21.82
C SER A 355 -25.25 -11.77 21.46
N GLY A 356 -25.64 -10.95 22.45
CA GLY A 356 -25.96 -9.54 22.21
C GLY A 356 -27.13 -9.33 21.23
N THR A 357 -26.93 -8.44 20.26
CA THR A 357 -27.93 -7.94 19.31
C THR A 357 -27.46 -7.98 17.86
N LYS A 358 -26.18 -8.23 17.59
CA LYS A 358 -25.57 -8.12 16.26
C LYS A 358 -24.90 -9.40 15.83
N SER A 359 -24.93 -9.66 14.53
CA SER A 359 -24.20 -10.75 13.89
C SER A 359 -23.82 -10.39 12.47
N ILE A 360 -22.99 -11.22 11.82
CA ILE A 360 -22.70 -11.07 10.38
C ILE A 360 -23.68 -11.93 9.58
N ALA A 361 -24.61 -11.26 8.88
CA ALA A 361 -25.57 -11.93 8.01
C ALA A 361 -25.05 -12.05 6.56
N VAL A 362 -24.86 -13.27 6.06
CA VAL A 362 -24.44 -13.53 4.67
C VAL A 362 -25.59 -14.16 3.89
N ARG A 363 -25.99 -13.51 2.79
CA ARG A 363 -26.97 -14.06 1.84
C ARG A 363 -26.26 -14.81 0.71
N GLY A 364 -26.70 -16.03 0.46
CA GLY A 364 -26.24 -16.85 -0.65
C GLY A 364 -26.53 -16.18 -2.01
N PRO A 365 -25.63 -16.31 -3.00
CA PRO A 365 -25.78 -15.65 -4.29
C PRO A 365 -26.63 -16.44 -5.30
N GLY A 366 -26.96 -17.71 -5.00
CA GLY A 366 -27.73 -18.59 -5.89
C GLY A 366 -27.31 -20.06 -5.76
N PRO A 367 -28.04 -21.00 -6.40
CA PRO A 367 -27.74 -22.43 -6.32
C PRO A 367 -26.32 -22.72 -6.84
N GLY A 368 -25.55 -23.51 -6.08
CA GLY A 368 -24.17 -23.89 -6.42
C GLY A 368 -23.14 -22.74 -6.40
N GLN A 369 -23.55 -21.52 -6.04
CA GLN A 369 -22.66 -20.37 -5.94
C GLN A 369 -22.36 -20.06 -4.47
N VAL A 370 -21.14 -19.57 -4.19
CA VAL A 370 -20.69 -19.25 -2.84
C VAL A 370 -20.47 -17.75 -2.68
N LYS A 371 -21.03 -17.17 -1.62
CA LYS A 371 -20.63 -15.85 -1.12
C LYS A 371 -19.83 -16.03 0.16
N ALA A 372 -18.68 -15.36 0.23
CA ALA A 372 -17.84 -15.33 1.41
C ALA A 372 -17.80 -13.91 2.00
N ALA A 373 -17.91 -13.83 3.32
CA ALA A 373 -17.54 -12.65 4.09
C ALA A 373 -16.20 -12.90 4.77
N SER A 374 -15.33 -11.90 4.76
CA SER A 374 -14.02 -11.97 5.41
C SER A 374 -13.67 -10.62 6.03
N PRO A 375 -12.88 -10.61 7.11
CA PRO A 375 -12.31 -9.40 7.65
C PRO A 375 -11.13 -8.99 6.75
N ILE A 376 -11.42 -8.52 5.53
CA ILE A 376 -10.42 -7.98 4.60
C ILE A 376 -10.78 -6.51 4.42
N GLY A 377 -10.13 -5.61 5.16
CA GLY A 377 -10.71 -4.27 5.27
C GLY A 377 -9.85 -3.09 5.69
N GLY A 378 -8.72 -3.29 6.35
CA GLY A 378 -7.97 -2.15 6.89
C GLY A 378 -7.28 -2.44 8.22
N GLY A 379 -6.83 -3.69 8.40
CA GLY A 379 -6.00 -4.11 9.52
C GLY A 379 -5.03 -5.18 9.02
N PRO A 380 -4.00 -5.52 9.82
CA PRO A 380 -2.98 -6.48 9.38
C PRO A 380 -3.59 -7.86 9.14
N ALA A 381 -2.91 -8.63 8.30
CA ALA A 381 -3.22 -10.02 8.11
C ALA A 381 -3.08 -10.80 9.43
N ILE A 382 -3.93 -11.83 9.59
CA ILE A 382 -3.88 -12.71 10.75
C ILE A 382 -2.69 -13.63 10.57
N TYR A 383 -1.75 -13.65 11.51
CA TYR A 383 -0.62 -14.57 11.44
C TYR A 383 -0.94 -15.90 12.13
N GLY A 384 -0.69 -17.01 11.43
CA GLY A 384 -0.75 -18.36 11.99
C GLY A 384 0.66 -18.93 12.11
N GLU A 385 1.12 -19.17 13.34
CA GLU A 385 2.43 -19.81 13.53
C GLU A 385 2.35 -21.28 13.12
N SER A 386 3.20 -21.70 12.19
CA SER A 386 3.18 -23.06 11.63
C SER A 386 3.50 -24.16 12.65
N SER A 387 4.14 -23.79 13.77
CA SER A 387 4.41 -24.68 14.90
C SER A 387 3.20 -24.88 15.81
N LYS A 388 2.12 -24.11 15.65
CA LYS A 388 0.98 -24.08 16.57
C LYS A 388 -0.27 -24.70 15.94
N ARG A 389 -1.14 -25.24 16.80
CA ARG A 389 -2.45 -25.74 16.42
C ARG A 389 -3.49 -24.68 16.78
N TYR A 390 -4.42 -24.42 15.87
CA TYR A 390 -5.49 -23.46 16.07
C TYR A 390 -6.86 -24.10 15.87
N ARG A 391 -7.87 -23.48 16.47
CA ARG A 391 -9.28 -23.76 16.23
C ARG A 391 -9.96 -22.50 15.72
N LEU A 392 -10.63 -22.61 14.57
CA LEU A 392 -11.60 -21.63 14.10
C LEU A 392 -12.99 -22.12 14.47
N ALA A 393 -13.77 -21.34 15.21
CA ALA A 393 -15.14 -21.69 15.59
C ALA A 393 -16.09 -20.48 15.55
N ALA A 394 -17.38 -20.73 15.38
CA ALA A 394 -18.45 -19.73 15.44
C ALA A 394 -19.80 -20.39 15.69
N TRP A 395 -20.75 -19.62 16.21
CA TRP A 395 -22.17 -19.99 16.20
C TRP A 395 -22.80 -19.59 14.86
N VAL A 396 -23.55 -20.53 14.26
CA VAL A 396 -24.14 -20.35 12.93
C VAL A 396 -25.63 -20.70 12.96
N LYS A 397 -26.47 -19.77 12.51
CA LYS A 397 -27.90 -19.99 12.25
C LYS A 397 -28.16 -19.94 10.75
N THR A 398 -29.03 -20.80 10.23
CA THR A 398 -29.33 -20.87 8.79
C THR A 398 -30.82 -20.81 8.49
N GLN A 399 -31.16 -20.21 7.36
CA GLN A 399 -32.52 -20.16 6.83
C GLN A 399 -32.51 -20.28 5.30
N GLY A 400 -33.35 -21.15 4.75
CA GLY A 400 -33.55 -21.37 3.32
C GLY A 400 -32.35 -22.00 2.61
N LEU A 401 -31.46 -22.72 3.31
CA LEU A 401 -30.27 -23.34 2.71
C LEU A 401 -30.48 -24.80 2.30
N ALA A 402 -31.58 -25.09 1.60
CA ALA A 402 -31.88 -26.43 1.11
C ALA A 402 -31.03 -26.85 -0.10
N ASP A 403 -30.56 -25.87 -0.89
CA ASP A 403 -29.77 -26.03 -2.11
C ASP A 403 -28.26 -25.77 -1.91
N GLY A 404 -27.81 -25.79 -0.66
CA GLY A 404 -26.44 -25.45 -0.29
C GLY A 404 -26.20 -25.57 1.22
N GLY A 405 -25.49 -24.61 1.81
CA GLY A 405 -25.19 -24.61 3.24
C GLY A 405 -24.19 -23.55 3.67
N ALA A 406 -24.10 -23.35 4.99
CA ALA A 406 -23.16 -22.43 5.61
C ALA A 406 -21.96 -23.16 6.21
N TYR A 407 -20.76 -22.57 6.15
CA TYR A 407 -19.55 -23.17 6.72
C TYR A 407 -18.49 -22.11 7.04
N LEU A 408 -17.56 -22.47 7.93
CA LEU A 408 -16.36 -21.67 8.18
C LEU A 408 -15.23 -22.18 7.28
N GLN A 409 -14.38 -21.26 6.82
CA GLN A 409 -13.20 -21.58 6.05
C GLN A 409 -11.99 -20.78 6.53
N VAL A 410 -10.82 -21.41 6.53
CA VAL A 410 -9.52 -20.74 6.70
C VAL A 410 -8.60 -21.14 5.56
N ASP A 411 -8.01 -20.13 4.91
CA ASP A 411 -6.98 -20.31 3.89
C ASP A 411 -5.62 -19.85 4.40
N ASP A 412 -4.58 -20.65 4.16
CA ASP A 412 -3.20 -20.22 4.27
C ASP A 412 -2.83 -19.42 3.02
N VAL A 413 -2.49 -18.15 3.17
CA VAL A 413 -2.09 -17.27 2.08
C VAL A 413 -0.74 -16.64 2.38
N PHE A 414 -0.02 -16.22 1.34
CA PHE A 414 1.32 -15.66 1.51
C PHE A 414 1.42 -14.25 0.93
N PHE A 415 1.59 -14.11 -0.39
CA PHE A 415 1.71 -12.81 -1.03
C PHE A 415 0.37 -12.20 -1.45
N ASN A 416 -0.68 -13.00 -1.53
CA ASN A 416 -1.96 -12.62 -2.11
C ASN A 416 -3.09 -13.49 -1.56
N TRP A 417 -4.28 -12.89 -1.35
CA TRP A 417 -5.51 -13.58 -1.00
C TRP A 417 -5.96 -14.64 -2.02
N GLN A 418 -5.52 -14.55 -3.28
CA GLN A 418 -5.78 -15.60 -4.28
C GLN A 418 -4.72 -16.71 -4.29
N ASP A 419 -3.61 -16.55 -3.57
CA ASP A 419 -2.54 -17.55 -3.49
C ASP A 419 -2.74 -18.48 -2.27
N ALA A 420 -3.89 -19.14 -2.23
CA ALA A 420 -4.22 -20.10 -1.17
C ALA A 420 -3.34 -21.36 -1.29
N LYS A 421 -2.54 -21.63 -0.26
CA LYS A 421 -1.64 -22.81 -0.17
C LYS A 421 -2.30 -24.01 0.48
N ALA A 422 -3.27 -23.77 1.36
CA ALA A 422 -4.07 -24.79 2.00
C ALA A 422 -5.41 -24.20 2.45
N THR A 423 -6.46 -25.00 2.41
CA THR A 423 -7.82 -24.61 2.77
C THR A 423 -8.39 -25.64 3.75
N ARG A 424 -8.94 -25.18 4.88
CA ARG A 424 -9.67 -26.03 5.83
C ARG A 424 -11.07 -25.48 6.01
N ARG A 425 -12.05 -26.37 6.13
CA ARG A 425 -13.47 -26.03 6.21
C ARG A 425 -14.18 -26.90 7.23
N THR A 426 -15.19 -26.34 7.87
CA THR A 426 -16.15 -27.14 8.64
C THR A 426 -17.05 -27.94 7.69
N LYS A 427 -17.80 -28.90 8.23
CA LYS A 427 -18.95 -29.46 7.51
C LYS A 427 -19.96 -28.34 7.23
N LYS A 428 -20.66 -28.42 6.10
CA LYS A 428 -21.74 -27.50 5.75
C LYS A 428 -22.94 -27.72 6.68
N LEU A 429 -23.48 -26.64 7.23
CA LEU A 429 -24.76 -26.61 7.92
C LEU A 429 -25.86 -26.31 6.89
N THR A 430 -26.74 -27.29 6.63
CA THR A 430 -27.75 -27.24 5.58
C THR A 430 -29.17 -27.13 6.14
N GLY A 431 -30.09 -26.62 5.31
CA GLY A 431 -31.48 -26.40 5.66
C GLY A 431 -31.68 -25.26 6.67
N ASP A 432 -32.82 -25.29 7.35
CA ASP A 432 -33.16 -24.36 8.42
C ASP A 432 -32.65 -24.94 9.74
N ARG A 433 -31.73 -24.22 10.39
CA ARG A 433 -31.11 -24.65 11.65
C ARG A 433 -31.06 -23.48 12.60
N ASP A 434 -31.35 -23.76 13.86
CA ASP A 434 -31.05 -22.81 14.92
C ASP A 434 -29.53 -22.74 15.17
N TRP A 435 -29.12 -21.83 16.05
CA TRP A 435 -27.72 -21.63 16.42
C TRP A 435 -27.01 -22.95 16.69
N THR A 436 -26.08 -23.28 15.81
CA THR A 436 -25.28 -24.50 15.85
C THR A 436 -23.82 -24.08 15.80
N ARG A 437 -23.02 -24.54 16.76
CA ARG A 437 -21.59 -24.25 16.79
C ARG A 437 -20.86 -25.08 15.74
N LEU A 438 -20.14 -24.42 14.84
CA LEU A 438 -19.24 -25.05 13.87
C LEU A 438 -17.80 -24.78 14.27
N GLU A 439 -16.93 -25.78 14.12
CA GLU A 439 -15.50 -25.63 14.43
C GLU A 439 -14.60 -26.49 13.53
N VAL A 440 -13.38 -26.02 13.31
CA VAL A 440 -12.33 -26.75 12.59
C VAL A 440 -10.98 -26.50 13.26
N ASP A 441 -10.29 -27.59 13.59
CA ASP A 441 -8.91 -27.56 14.06
C ASP A 441 -7.95 -27.65 12.88
N PHE A 442 -6.85 -26.91 12.92
CA PHE A 442 -5.83 -26.95 11.89
C PHE A 442 -4.46 -26.54 12.42
N THR A 443 -3.42 -26.92 11.68
CA THR A 443 -2.06 -26.39 11.82
C THR A 443 -1.73 -25.59 10.55
N PRO A 444 -1.29 -24.32 10.66
CA PRO A 444 -0.88 -23.53 9.50
C PRO A 444 0.27 -24.19 8.74
N SER A 445 0.35 -23.95 7.44
CA SER A 445 1.41 -24.46 6.56
C SER A 445 2.81 -24.06 7.07
N PRO A 446 3.86 -24.88 6.87
CA PRO A 446 5.24 -24.63 7.35
C PRO A 446 5.93 -23.39 6.77
N ARG A 447 5.25 -22.60 5.92
CA ARG A 447 5.78 -21.35 5.35
C ARG A 447 5.25 -20.10 6.05
N ASP A 448 4.84 -20.24 7.31
CA ASP A 448 4.34 -19.16 8.18
C ASP A 448 3.31 -18.27 7.47
N PRO A 449 2.14 -18.85 7.11
CA PRO A 449 1.18 -18.17 6.28
C PRO A 449 0.43 -17.11 7.07
N PHE A 450 -0.06 -16.12 6.33
CA PHE A 450 -1.20 -15.36 6.77
C PHE A 450 -2.45 -16.23 6.67
N LEU A 451 -3.39 -16.03 7.59
CA LEU A 451 -4.66 -16.74 7.63
C LEU A 451 -5.75 -15.83 7.09
N LEU A 452 -6.48 -16.33 6.10
CA LEU A 452 -7.67 -15.69 5.59
C LEU A 452 -8.92 -16.44 6.08
N ILE A 453 -9.62 -15.85 7.04
CA ILE A 453 -10.88 -16.39 7.57
C ILE A 453 -12.04 -16.00 6.67
N LYS A 454 -12.93 -16.95 6.38
CA LYS A 454 -14.13 -16.74 5.57
C LYS A 454 -15.36 -17.34 6.25
N LEU A 455 -16.43 -16.57 6.25
CA LEU A 455 -17.80 -16.99 6.59
C LEU A 455 -18.52 -17.23 5.28
N CYS A 456 -18.76 -18.50 4.94
CA CYS A 456 -19.21 -18.89 3.61
C CYS A 456 -20.67 -19.34 3.62
N VAL A 457 -21.42 -18.87 2.62
CA VAL A 457 -22.78 -19.34 2.34
C VAL A 457 -22.87 -19.75 0.88
N GLU A 458 -23.28 -20.99 0.66
CA GLU A 458 -23.57 -21.57 -0.64
C GLU A 458 -25.08 -21.78 -0.79
N GLY A 459 -25.64 -21.47 -1.96
CA GLY A 459 -27.08 -21.62 -2.23
C GLY A 459 -27.87 -20.30 -2.23
N THR A 460 -29.19 -20.40 -2.12
CA THR A 460 -30.12 -19.24 -2.20
C THR A 460 -30.53 -18.63 -0.86
N GLY A 461 -30.31 -19.37 0.25
CA GLY A 461 -30.68 -18.96 1.60
C GLY A 461 -29.74 -17.93 2.24
N ARG A 462 -29.77 -17.90 3.57
CA ARG A 462 -29.00 -16.96 4.41
C ARG A 462 -28.43 -17.70 5.61
N ALA A 463 -27.28 -17.23 6.08
CA ALA A 463 -26.75 -17.59 7.39
C ALA A 463 -26.37 -16.35 8.19
N TRP A 464 -26.46 -16.48 9.51
CA TRP A 464 -25.93 -15.54 10.48
C TRP A 464 -24.79 -16.21 11.21
N PHE A 465 -23.68 -15.49 11.35
CA PHE A 465 -22.48 -15.95 12.04
C PHE A 465 -22.23 -15.02 13.23
N ASP A 466 -21.97 -15.62 14.38
CA ASP A 466 -21.76 -14.89 15.63
C ASP A 466 -20.72 -15.59 16.52
N ASP A 467 -20.19 -14.87 17.50
CA ASP A 467 -19.20 -15.35 18.48
C ASP A 467 -18.01 -16.06 17.78
N LEU A 468 -17.46 -15.42 16.75
CA LEU A 468 -16.37 -15.99 15.95
C LEU A 468 -15.07 -15.96 16.76
N GLU A 469 -14.37 -17.08 16.82
CA GLU A 469 -13.09 -17.20 17.52
C GLU A 469 -12.02 -17.90 16.67
N LEU A 470 -10.79 -17.41 16.75
CA LEU A 470 -9.59 -18.12 16.31
C LEU A 470 -8.64 -18.21 17.49
N VAL A 471 -8.51 -19.39 18.08
CA VAL A 471 -7.75 -19.62 19.31
C VAL A 471 -6.63 -20.64 19.08
N GLU A 472 -5.47 -20.42 19.72
CA GLU A 472 -4.46 -21.48 19.86
C GLU A 472 -5.01 -22.60 20.75
N VAL A 473 -4.79 -23.86 20.37
CA VAL A 473 -5.19 -25.04 21.14
C VAL A 473 -3.99 -25.94 21.43
N ALA A 474 -4.07 -26.72 22.51
CA ALA A 474 -3.07 -27.73 22.81
C ALA A 474 -2.96 -28.73 21.64
N ARG A 475 -1.73 -29.18 21.38
CA ARG A 475 -1.45 -30.12 20.28
C ARG A 475 -2.10 -31.47 20.52
#